data_AF-A0A7C8FLA0-F1
#
_entry.id   AF-A0A7C8FLA0-F1
#
_cell.length_a   1.000
_cell.length_b   1.000
_cell.length_c   1.000
_cell.angle_alpha   90.00
_cell.angle_beta   90.00
_cell.angle_gamma   90.00
#
_symmetry.space_group_name_H-M   'P 1'
#
loop_
_entity.id
_entity.type
_entity.pdbx_description
1 polymer ?
#
loop_
_entity_poly.entity_id
_entity_poly.type
_entity_poly.pdbx_seq_one_letter_code
_entity_poly.pdbx_strand_id
1 'polypeptide(L)'
;MSRMRTPEQFIELVADKKLPVTVIGEYTGSGAPVLVRCNKCAHVWSPVAADLLRGRGCPLCFREGRTNASNFVDKLALALPCVEVLSSYVKSNQKVMCRCQICGYEWQAIPNSLLRGHGCPACAKKKAWCPKAEEPRAVRVRA
;
A
#
# COMPACT_ATOMS: atom_id res chain seq x y z
N MET A 1 -10.11 0.91 39.04
CA MET A 1 -8.98 1.85 39.19
C MET A 1 -8.18 1.87 37.90
N SER A 2 -8.26 2.93 37.11
CA SER A 2 -7.51 3.04 35.85
C SER A 2 -6.04 3.26 36.16
N ARG A 3 -5.19 2.25 35.90
CA ARG A 3 -3.73 2.38 35.97
C ARG A 3 -3.31 3.45 34.97
N MET A 4 -3.04 4.66 35.46
CA MET A 4 -2.36 5.68 34.66
C MET A 4 -0.97 5.14 34.35
N ARG A 5 -0.66 4.97 33.07
CA ARG A 5 0.66 4.58 32.61
C ARG A 5 1.63 5.75 32.84
N THR A 6 2.87 5.48 33.22
CA THR A 6 3.91 6.51 33.28
C THR A 6 4.47 6.81 31.88
N PRO A 7 5.16 7.96 31.68
CA PRO A 7 5.82 8.27 30.40
C PRO A 7 6.81 7.19 29.95
N GLU A 8 7.54 6.60 30.89
CA GLU A 8 8.52 5.53 30.65
C GLU A 8 7.84 4.26 30.10
N GLN A 9 6.75 3.83 30.74
CA GLN A 9 5.95 2.69 30.27
C GLN A 9 5.38 2.93 28.87
N PHE A 10 5.05 4.18 28.53
CA PHE A 10 4.57 4.51 27.20
C PHE A 10 5.66 4.33 26.12
N ILE A 11 6.91 4.73 26.41
CA ILE A 11 8.03 4.57 25.49
C ILE A 11 8.32 3.09 25.23
N GLU A 12 8.31 2.25 26.27
CA GLU A 12 8.50 0.80 26.14
C GLU A 12 7.41 0.15 25.27
N LEU A 13 6.14 0.52 25.47
CA LEU A 13 5.04 -0.01 24.68
C LEU A 13 5.09 0.44 23.21
N VAL A 14 5.57 1.66 22.94
CA VAL A 14 5.78 2.13 21.57
C VAL A 14 6.93 1.36 20.90
N ALA A 15 7.98 1.03 21.65
CA ALA A 15 9.09 0.20 21.18
C ALA A 15 8.64 -1.25 20.88
N ASP A 16 7.81 -1.84 21.74
CA ASP A 16 7.24 -3.18 21.56
C ASP A 16 6.43 -3.30 20.26
N LYS A 17 5.68 -2.25 19.91
CA LYS A 17 4.87 -2.19 18.68
C LYS A 17 5.69 -2.12 17.39
N LYS A 18 7.03 -2.00 17.46
CA LYS A 18 7.94 -1.86 16.30
C LYS A 18 7.49 -0.75 15.33
N LEU A 19 6.91 0.31 15.85
CA LEU A 19 6.49 1.45 15.04
C LEU A 19 7.72 2.32 14.72
N PRO A 20 7.92 2.77 13.47
CA PRO A 20 9.02 3.66 13.10
C PRO A 20 8.70 5.11 13.52
N VAL A 21 8.47 5.32 14.82
CA VAL A 21 8.06 6.60 15.40
C VAL A 21 8.88 6.91 16.64
N THR A 22 9.27 8.17 16.79
CA THR A 22 10.01 8.72 17.91
C THR A 22 9.11 9.68 18.68
N VAL A 23 8.99 9.47 19.98
CA VAL A 23 8.20 10.34 20.86
C VAL A 23 9.04 11.56 21.22
N ILE A 24 8.50 12.77 21.00
CA ILE A 24 9.18 14.05 21.30
C ILE A 24 8.44 14.81 22.41
N GLY A 25 7.12 14.67 22.48
CA GLY A 25 6.29 15.36 23.44
C GLY A 25 6.18 14.62 24.77
N GLU A 26 5.80 15.36 25.81
CA GLU A 26 5.53 14.83 27.13
C GLU A 26 4.22 14.03 27.15
N TYR A 27 4.26 12.85 27.78
CA TYR A 27 3.07 12.04 28.00
C TYR A 27 2.39 12.50 29.29
N THR A 28 1.22 13.13 29.15
CA THR A 28 0.38 13.57 30.29
C THR A 28 -0.71 12.56 30.63
N GLY A 29 -1.12 11.70 29.68
CA GLY A 29 -2.13 10.68 29.94
C GLY A 29 -2.55 9.87 28.70
N SER A 30 -3.31 8.78 28.92
CA SER A 30 -3.68 7.84 27.85
C SER A 30 -4.64 8.44 26.81
N GLY A 31 -5.43 9.44 27.20
CA GLY A 31 -6.32 10.20 26.31
C GLY A 31 -5.71 11.51 25.81
N ALA A 32 -4.49 11.86 26.25
CA ALA A 32 -3.84 13.09 25.85
C ALA A 32 -3.13 12.91 24.49
N PRO A 33 -3.10 13.97 23.67
CA PRO A 33 -2.26 13.99 22.49
C PRO A 33 -0.79 14.02 22.90
N VAL A 34 0.03 13.15 22.31
CA VAL A 34 1.48 13.13 22.49
C VAL A 34 2.13 13.53 21.19
N LEU A 35 3.11 14.42 21.22
CA LEU A 35 3.84 14.82 20.03
C LEU A 35 4.81 13.70 19.60
N VAL A 36 4.67 13.18 18.39
CA VAL A 36 5.55 12.15 17.83
C VAL A 36 6.05 12.53 16.44
N ARG A 37 7.21 12.00 16.09
CA ARG A 37 7.85 12.16 14.78
C ARG A 37 8.04 10.80 14.12
N CYS A 38 7.70 10.66 12.85
CA CYS A 38 7.94 9.42 12.11
C CYS A 38 9.37 9.40 11.57
N ASN A 39 10.07 8.26 11.72
CA ASN A 39 11.42 8.07 11.20
C ASN A 39 11.45 7.80 9.68
N LYS A 40 10.33 7.40 9.07
CA LYS A 40 10.25 7.15 7.62
C LYS A 40 10.00 8.41 6.79
N CYS A 41 9.04 9.24 7.20
CA CYS A 41 8.62 10.43 6.45
C CYS A 41 8.94 11.75 7.15
N ALA A 42 9.65 11.71 8.29
CA ALA A 42 9.98 12.87 9.14
C ALA A 42 8.76 13.72 9.59
N HIS A 43 7.54 13.25 9.38
CA HIS A 43 6.32 13.96 9.74
C HIS A 43 6.15 14.04 11.25
N VAL A 44 5.78 15.21 11.76
CA VAL A 44 5.48 15.45 13.16
C VAL A 44 3.97 15.59 13.31
N TRP A 45 3.36 14.79 14.19
CA TRP A 45 1.93 14.86 14.48
C TRP A 45 1.64 14.52 15.94
N SER A 46 0.42 14.82 16.39
CA SER A 46 0.00 14.69 17.78
C SER A 46 -1.13 13.66 17.95
N PRO A 47 -0.85 12.34 17.86
CA PRO A 47 -1.87 11.32 18.06
C PRO A 47 -2.23 11.16 19.54
N VAL A 48 -3.42 10.62 19.80
CA VAL A 48 -3.78 10.14 21.14
C VAL A 48 -2.90 8.95 21.50
N ALA A 49 -2.30 8.97 22.68
CA ALA A 49 -1.38 7.92 23.13
C ALA A 49 -2.00 6.51 23.04
N ALA A 50 -3.27 6.36 23.44
CA ALA A 50 -3.99 5.09 23.31
C ALA A 50 -4.15 4.61 21.84
N ASP A 51 -4.27 5.51 20.87
CA ASP A 51 -4.37 5.14 19.45
C ASP A 51 -3.02 4.72 18.86
N LEU A 52 -1.93 5.35 19.31
CA LEU A 52 -0.58 4.92 18.93
C LEU A 52 -0.32 3.49 19.41
N LEU A 53 -0.74 3.16 20.65
CA LEU A 53 -0.64 1.81 21.23
C LEU A 53 -1.53 0.78 20.52
N ARG A 54 -2.67 1.22 19.96
CA ARG A 54 -3.52 0.38 19.10
C ARG A 54 -2.89 0.07 17.74
N GLY A 55 -1.75 0.67 17.40
CA GLY A 55 -1.04 0.46 16.14
C GLY A 55 -1.44 1.43 15.03
N ARG A 56 -2.16 2.52 15.33
CA ARG A 56 -2.37 3.61 14.35
C ARG A 56 -1.08 4.42 14.22
N GLY A 57 -0.29 4.06 13.21
CA GLY A 57 0.98 4.72 12.88
C GLY A 57 0.80 6.07 12.16
N CYS A 58 1.88 6.51 11.47
CA CYS A 58 1.89 7.79 10.78
C CYS A 58 0.77 7.89 9.73
N PRO A 59 -0.07 8.95 9.76
CA PRO A 59 -1.16 9.12 8.80
C PRO A 59 -0.64 9.33 7.37
N LEU A 60 0.56 9.89 7.18
CA LEU A 60 1.16 10.05 5.86
C LEU A 60 1.65 8.71 5.30
N CYS A 61 2.42 7.94 6.07
CA CYS A 61 2.85 6.61 5.62
C CYS A 61 1.66 5.66 5.37
N PHE A 62 0.58 5.79 6.15
CA PHE A 62 -0.64 5.03 5.91
C PHE A 62 -1.38 5.49 4.65
N ARG A 63 -1.37 6.79 4.33
CA ARG A 63 -1.94 7.35 3.09
C ARG A 63 -1.09 7.01 1.87
N GLU A 64 0.24 7.00 1.96
CA GLU A 64 1.14 6.56 0.88
C GLU A 64 0.97 5.08 0.54
N GLY A 65 0.52 4.27 1.51
CA GLY A 65 0.09 2.90 1.27
C GLY A 65 -1.20 2.78 0.46
N ARG A 66 -2.00 3.86 0.33
CA ARG A 66 -3.14 3.89 -0.58
C ARG A 66 -2.61 4.15 -1.98
N THR A 67 -2.98 3.26 -2.91
CA THR A 67 -2.63 3.36 -4.32
C THR A 67 -3.27 4.62 -4.92
N ASN A 68 -2.49 5.70 -4.97
CA ASN A 68 -2.80 6.88 -5.78
C ASN A 68 -2.72 6.50 -7.27
N ALA A 69 -3.40 7.28 -8.12
CA ALA A 69 -3.48 7.08 -9.58
C ALA A 69 -2.11 6.85 -10.23
N SER A 70 -1.12 7.65 -9.84
CA SER A 70 0.24 7.59 -10.38
C SER A 70 0.95 6.27 -10.04
N ASN A 71 0.75 5.75 -8.82
CA ASN A 71 1.30 4.46 -8.41
C ASN A 71 0.54 3.28 -9.05
N PHE A 72 -0.70 3.48 -9.52
CA PHE A 72 -1.49 2.41 -10.14
C PHE A 72 -0.96 2.05 -11.52
N VAL A 73 -0.68 3.04 -12.38
CA VAL A 73 -0.17 2.79 -13.74
C VAL A 73 1.19 2.10 -13.68
N ASP A 74 2.07 2.58 -12.80
CA ASP A 74 3.42 2.02 -12.63
C ASP A 74 3.38 0.56 -12.14
N LYS A 75 2.58 0.28 -11.10
CA LYS A 75 2.37 -1.08 -10.59
C LYS A 75 1.63 -1.98 -11.58
N LEU A 76 0.74 -1.43 -12.40
CA LEU A 76 0.03 -2.19 -13.43
C LEU A 76 0.98 -2.58 -14.56
N ALA A 77 1.83 -1.65 -15.01
CA ALA A 77 2.84 -1.93 -16.02
C ALA A 77 3.81 -3.04 -15.57
N LEU A 78 4.17 -3.05 -14.27
CA LEU A 78 4.96 -4.12 -13.66
C LEU A 78 4.19 -5.45 -13.58
N ALA A 79 2.93 -5.45 -13.13
CA ALA A 79 2.17 -6.69 -12.94
C ALA A 79 1.70 -7.31 -14.27
N LEU A 80 1.34 -6.47 -15.23
CA LEU A 80 0.65 -6.81 -16.48
C LEU A 80 1.11 -5.88 -17.61
N PRO A 81 2.34 -6.04 -18.13
CA PRO A 81 2.87 -5.18 -19.21
C PRO A 81 2.06 -5.26 -20.52
N CYS A 82 1.23 -6.30 -20.68
CA CYS A 82 0.37 -6.48 -21.84
C CYS A 82 -0.97 -5.71 -21.78
N VAL A 83 -1.26 -5.04 -20.66
CA VAL A 83 -2.55 -4.36 -20.42
C VAL A 83 -2.35 -2.85 -20.46
N GLU A 84 -3.04 -2.21 -21.40
CA GLU A 84 -3.08 -0.77 -21.54
C GLU A 84 -4.37 -0.21 -20.95
N VAL A 85 -4.28 0.89 -20.21
CA VAL A 85 -5.44 1.57 -19.62
C VAL A 85 -5.86 2.72 -20.54
N LEU A 86 -7.06 2.63 -21.12
CA LEU A 86 -7.61 3.62 -22.05
C LEU A 86 -8.35 4.76 -21.35
N SER A 87 -8.77 4.57 -20.09
CA SER A 87 -9.60 5.52 -19.35
C SER A 87 -8.80 6.29 -18.30
N SER A 88 -9.11 7.59 -18.14
CA SER A 88 -8.56 8.42 -17.08
C SER A 88 -8.96 7.88 -15.70
N TYR A 89 -7.97 7.43 -14.93
CA TYR A 89 -8.15 6.92 -13.57
C TYR A 89 -8.71 8.03 -12.66
N VAL A 90 -9.88 7.79 -12.06
CA VAL A 90 -10.49 8.73 -11.11
C VAL A 90 -10.36 8.24 -9.66
N LYS A 91 -10.66 6.95 -9.39
CA LYS A 91 -10.64 6.36 -8.03
C LYS A 91 -10.34 4.85 -8.06
N SER A 92 -9.83 4.31 -6.96
CA SER A 92 -9.43 2.89 -6.81
C SER A 92 -10.57 1.86 -6.95
N ASN A 93 -11.81 2.30 -6.72
CA ASN A 93 -13.04 1.50 -6.85
C ASN A 93 -13.80 1.77 -8.15
N GLN A 94 -13.35 2.71 -8.98
CA GLN A 94 -14.01 3.00 -10.25
C GLN A 94 -13.45 2.07 -11.32
N LYS A 95 -14.35 1.48 -12.11
CA LYS A 95 -13.95 0.62 -13.23
C LYS A 95 -13.17 1.46 -14.24
N VAL A 96 -12.00 0.98 -14.63
CA VAL A 96 -11.19 1.54 -15.69
C VAL A 96 -11.31 0.67 -16.94
N MET A 97 -11.37 1.31 -18.09
CA MET A 97 -11.38 0.63 -19.38
C MET A 97 -9.95 0.24 -19.73
N CYS A 98 -9.73 -1.06 -19.93
CA CYS A 98 -8.43 -1.64 -20.24
C CYS A 98 -8.50 -2.40 -21.56
N ARG A 99 -7.38 -2.41 -22.29
CA ARG A 99 -7.22 -3.16 -23.52
C ARG A 99 -6.00 -4.07 -23.40
N CYS A 100 -6.14 -5.30 -23.87
CA CYS A 100 -5.02 -6.23 -23.95
C CYS A 100 -4.32 -6.03 -25.29
N GLN A 101 -3.02 -5.76 -25.25
CA GLN A 101 -2.18 -5.61 -26.45
C GLN A 101 -1.97 -6.95 -27.19
N ILE A 102 -2.15 -8.10 -26.52
CA ILE A 102 -1.95 -9.43 -27.13
C ILE A 102 -3.19 -9.88 -27.90
N CYS A 103 -4.38 -9.77 -27.31
CA CYS A 103 -5.62 -10.27 -27.92
C CYS A 103 -6.54 -9.16 -28.44
N GLY A 104 -6.19 -7.89 -28.23
CA GLY A 104 -7.01 -6.74 -28.61
C GLY A 104 -8.29 -6.59 -27.80
N TYR A 105 -8.57 -7.47 -26.84
CA TYR A 105 -9.81 -7.46 -26.08
C TYR A 105 -9.89 -6.24 -25.16
N GLU A 106 -11.02 -5.56 -25.16
CA GLU A 106 -11.31 -4.41 -24.31
C GLU A 106 -12.28 -4.83 -23.20
N TRP A 107 -11.94 -4.51 -21.95
CA TRP A 107 -12.80 -4.81 -20.81
C TRP A 107 -12.72 -3.76 -19.71
N GLN A 108 -13.76 -3.73 -18.89
CA GLN A 108 -13.80 -2.89 -17.71
C GLN A 108 -13.31 -3.69 -16.50
N ALA A 109 -12.28 -3.20 -15.83
CA ALA A 109 -11.74 -3.84 -14.62
C ALA A 109 -11.54 -2.84 -13.50
N ILE A 110 -11.59 -3.35 -12.27
CA ILE A 110 -11.31 -2.57 -11.07
C ILE A 110 -9.79 -2.51 -10.90
N PRO A 111 -9.19 -1.32 -10.71
CA PRO A 111 -7.75 -1.15 -10.49
C PRO A 111 -7.18 -2.10 -9.45
N ASN A 112 -7.87 -2.27 -8.31
CA ASN A 112 -7.44 -3.18 -7.25
C ASN A 112 -7.39 -4.64 -7.70
N SER A 113 -8.32 -5.09 -8.55
CA SER A 113 -8.32 -6.44 -9.10
C SER A 113 -7.18 -6.65 -10.10
N LEU A 114 -6.87 -5.64 -10.92
CA LEU A 114 -5.75 -5.68 -11.86
C LEU A 114 -4.40 -5.77 -11.15
N LEU A 115 -4.21 -4.98 -10.09
CA LEU A 115 -3.02 -5.04 -9.23
C LEU A 115 -2.84 -6.39 -8.53
N ARG A 116 -3.94 -7.09 -8.23
CA ARG A 116 -3.89 -8.47 -7.69
C ARG A 116 -3.53 -9.52 -8.74
N GLY A 117 -3.32 -9.13 -10.00
CA GLY A 117 -2.92 -10.00 -11.09
C GLY A 117 -4.07 -10.57 -11.91
N HIS A 118 -5.30 -10.09 -11.75
CA HIS A 118 -6.42 -10.46 -12.62
C HIS A 118 -6.36 -9.64 -13.91
N GLY A 119 -5.65 -10.17 -14.91
CA GLY A 119 -5.51 -9.56 -16.23
C GLY A 119 -6.69 -9.83 -17.18
N CYS A 120 -6.39 -9.90 -18.47
CA CYS A 120 -7.41 -10.03 -19.51
C CYS A 120 -8.25 -11.32 -19.35
N PRO A 121 -9.60 -11.24 -19.25
CA PRO A 121 -10.45 -12.40 -19.07
C PRO A 121 -10.48 -13.32 -20.30
N ALA A 122 -10.31 -12.77 -21.51
CA ALA A 122 -10.21 -13.57 -22.74
C ALA A 122 -8.93 -14.43 -22.77
N CYS A 123 -7.78 -13.83 -22.44
CA CYS A 123 -6.50 -14.52 -22.26
C CYS A 123 -6.56 -15.59 -21.16
N ALA A 124 -7.17 -15.28 -20.02
CA ALA A 124 -7.35 -16.23 -18.93
C ALA A 124 -8.19 -17.45 -19.35
N LYS A 125 -9.30 -17.24 -20.07
CA LYS A 125 -10.16 -18.32 -20.60
C LYS A 125 -9.44 -19.20 -21.62
N LYS A 126 -8.60 -18.61 -22.48
CA LYS A 126 -7.86 -19.33 -23.53
C LYS A 126 -6.59 -20.04 -23.02
N LYS A 127 -6.27 -19.95 -21.72
CA LYS A 127 -4.94 -20.30 -21.16
C LYS A 127 -3.76 -19.62 -21.86
N ALA A 128 -4.03 -18.57 -22.64
CA ALA A 128 -3.03 -17.73 -23.26
C ALA A 128 -2.62 -16.68 -22.21
N TRP A 129 -1.74 -17.08 -21.30
CA TRP A 129 -1.32 -16.24 -20.19
C TRP A 129 -0.52 -15.04 -20.72
N CYS A 130 -0.92 -13.81 -20.36
CA CYS A 130 0.00 -12.69 -20.53
C CYS A 130 1.24 -12.97 -19.69
N PRO A 131 2.46 -12.87 -20.24
CA PRO A 131 3.65 -12.97 -19.41
C PRO A 131 3.52 -11.93 -18.29
N LYS A 132 3.42 -12.41 -17.04
CA LYS A 132 3.73 -11.56 -15.89
C LYS A 132 5.16 -11.07 -16.11
N ALA A 133 5.54 -9.90 -15.61
CA ALA A 133 6.95 -9.56 -15.52
C ALA A 133 7.62 -10.61 -14.61
N GLU A 134 8.08 -11.70 -15.22
CA GLU A 134 9.10 -12.56 -14.66
C GLU A 134 10.37 -11.71 -14.69
N GLU A 135 11.02 -11.60 -13.52
CA GLU A 135 12.45 -11.34 -13.41
C GLU A 135 13.22 -12.05 -14.53
N PRO A 136 14.34 -11.48 -15.02
CA PRO A 136 15.04 -12.00 -16.19
C PRO A 136 15.26 -13.50 -16.04
N ARG A 137 14.54 -14.28 -16.84
CA ARG A 137 14.68 -15.74 -16.90
C ARG A 137 16.16 -16.02 -17.13
N ALA A 138 16.83 -16.53 -16.10
CA ALA A 138 18.12 -17.18 -16.27
C ALA A 138 17.92 -18.25 -17.35
N VAL A 139 18.51 -17.99 -18.51
CA VAL A 139 18.55 -18.91 -19.64
C VAL A 139 19.14 -20.21 -19.12
N ARG A 140 18.30 -21.24 -18.95
CA ARG A 140 18.79 -22.61 -18.85
C ARG A 140 19.33 -22.99 -20.23
N VAL A 141 20.61 -22.72 -20.44
CA VAL A 141 21.43 -23.37 -21.47
C VAL A 141 21.31 -24.88 -21.23
N ARG A 142 20.67 -25.58 -22.16
CA ARG A 142 20.73 -27.04 -22.23
C ARG A 142 22.12 -27.40 -22.75
N ALA A 143 22.86 -28.18 -21.97
CA ALA A 143 24.00 -28.96 -22.46
C ALA A 143 23.48 -30.25 -23.11
#